data_AF-A0A947FUJ1-F1
#
_entry.id   AF-A0A947FUJ1-F1
#
_cell.length_a   1.000
_cell.length_b   1.000
_cell.length_c   1.000
_cell.angle_alpha   90.00
_cell.angle_beta   90.00
_cell.angle_gamma   90.00
#
_symmetry.space_group_name_H-M   'P 1'
#
loop_
_entity.id
_entity.type
_entity.pdbx_description
1 polymer ?
#
loop_
_entity_poly.entity_id
_entity_poly.type
_entity_poly.pdbx_seq_one_letter_code
_entity_poly.pdbx_strand_id
1 'polypeptide(L)' 'SKWTATVVQNKQKHFLVTRLIRDDQDNIVACEIEAVINRKSRQIDWRELCDPTCWEQGWQ' A
#
# COMPACT_ATOMS: atom_id res chain seq x y z
N SER A 1 -6.44 3.96 4.45
CA SER A 1 -6.19 2.94 5.50
C SER A 1 -4.72 2.90 5.90
N LYS A 2 -4.37 2.47 7.13
CA LYS A 2 -2.99 2.41 7.65
C LYS A 2 -2.37 1.03 7.44
N TRP A 3 -1.14 0.99 6.93
CA TRP A 3 -0.43 -0.24 6.60
C TRP A 3 1.05 -0.17 6.96
N THR A 4 1.62 -1.31 7.28
CA THR A 4 3.03 -1.49 7.62
C THR A 4 3.62 -2.52 6.65
N ALA A 5 4.64 -2.14 5.88
CA ALA A 5 5.38 -3.06 5.04
C ALA A 5 6.28 -3.94 5.91
N THR A 6 6.19 -5.25 5.75
CA THR A 6 7.04 -6.24 6.44
C THR A 6 8.45 -6.24 5.87
N VAL A 7 8.57 -6.08 4.54
CA VAL A 7 9.84 -5.92 3.83
C VAL A 7 10.14 -4.44 3.69
N VAL A 8 11.05 -3.95 4.54
CA VAL A 8 11.46 -2.54 4.54
C VAL A 8 12.24 -2.22 3.26
N GLN A 9 11.58 -1.57 2.31
CA GLN A 9 12.26 -0.95 1.17
C GLN A 9 12.50 0.54 1.46
N ASN A 10 13.74 1.01 1.22
CA ASN A 10 14.11 2.42 1.38
C ASN A 10 13.83 3.02 2.78
N LYS A 11 13.97 2.21 3.85
CA LYS A 11 13.69 2.62 5.25
C LYS A 11 12.24 3.08 5.50
N GLN A 12 11.32 2.75 4.60
CA GLN A 12 9.90 3.06 4.75
C GLN A 12 9.19 1.81 5.25
N LYS A 13 8.58 1.93 6.42
CA LYS A 13 7.78 0.87 7.03
C LYS A 13 6.30 1.21 6.99
N HIS A 14 5.92 2.47 7.24
CA HIS A 14 4.51 2.87 7.33
C HIS A 14 4.02 3.58 6.08
N PHE A 15 2.85 3.14 5.63
CA PHE A 15 2.17 3.62 4.44
C PHE A 15 0.68 3.84 4.68
N LEU A 16 0.09 4.75 3.90
CA LEU A 16 -1.33 5.00 3.85
C LEU A 16 -1.88 4.63 2.48
N VAL A 17 -2.92 3.80 2.41
CA VAL A 17 -3.70 3.66 1.17
C VAL A 17 -4.56 4.91 1.01
N THR A 18 -4.31 5.68 -0.05
CA THR A 18 -4.96 6.96 -0.36
C THR A 18 -5.97 6.84 -1.49
N ARG A 19 -5.78 5.91 -2.43
CA ARG A 19 -6.66 5.74 -3.59
C ARG A 19 -6.73 4.28 -4.04
N LEU A 20 -7.89 3.87 -4.54
CA LEU A 20 -8.07 2.62 -5.29
C LEU A 20 -8.15 2.95 -6.78
N ILE A 21 -7.47 2.15 -7.59
CA ILE A 21 -7.44 2.26 -9.03
C ILE A 21 -8.28 1.13 -9.59
N ARG A 22 -9.23 1.48 -10.45
CA ARG A 22 -10.17 0.56 -11.07
C ARG A 22 -10.06 0.60 -12.58
N ASP A 23 -10.38 -0.52 -13.22
CA ASP A 23 -10.52 -0.61 -14.67
C ASP A 23 -11.88 -0.07 -15.15
N ASP A 24 -12.14 -0.19 -16.44
CA ASP A 24 -13.40 0.20 -17.10
C ASP A 24 -14.60 -0.65 -16.65
N GLN A 25 -14.35 -1.81 -16.05
CA GLN A 25 -15.36 -2.72 -15.52
C GLN A 25 -15.56 -2.56 -14.00
N ASP A 26 -14.99 -1.50 -13.40
CA ASP A 26 -15.00 -1.21 -11.96
C ASP A 26 -14.27 -2.25 -11.08
N ASN A 27 -13.44 -3.12 -11.67
CA ASN A 27 -12.60 -4.04 -10.91
C ASN A 27 -11.39 -3.29 -10.35
N ILE A 28 -11.03 -3.57 -9.09
CA ILE A 28 -9.81 -3.02 -8.50
C ILE A 28 -8.61 -3.69 -9.16
N VAL A 29 -7.75 -2.89 -9.79
CA VAL A 29 -6.52 -3.35 -10.46
C VAL A 29 -5.27 -2.94 -9.71
N ALA A 30 -5.32 -1.85 -8.94
CA ALA A 30 -4.20 -1.38 -8.13
C ALA A 30 -4.67 -0.46 -7.01
N CYS A 31 -3.76 -0.10 -6.11
CA CYS A 31 -3.98 0.97 -5.15
C CYS A 31 -2.78 1.90 -5.06
N GLU A 32 -3.04 3.14 -4.68
CA GLU A 32 -2.00 4.12 -4.37
C GLU A 32 -1.72 4.12 -2.87
N ILE A 33 -0.45 3.93 -2.54
CA ILE A 33 0.06 4.00 -1.18
C ILE A 33 1.01 5.20 -1.04
N GLU A 34 0.86 5.94 0.05
CA GLU A 34 1.73 7.07 0.41
C GLU A 34 2.59 6.71 1.61
N ALA A 35 3.91 6.84 1.47
CA ALA A 35 4.84 6.67 2.57
C ALA A 35 4.71 7.83 3.56
N VAL A 36 4.55 7.52 4.85
CA VAL A 36 4.30 8.54 5.90
C VAL A 36 5.49 9.49 6.06
N ILE A 37 6.72 8.99 5.94
CA ILE A 37 7.95 9.74 6.25
C ILE A 37 8.24 10.82 5.21
N ASN A 38 8.17 10.48 3.93
CA ASN A 38 8.62 11.36 2.84
C ASN A 38 7.49 11.75 1.89
N ARG A 39 6.25 11.36 2.17
CA ARG A 39 5.05 11.66 1.38
C ARG A 39 5.15 11.22 -0.08
N LYS A 40 6.04 10.27 -0.39
CA LYS A 40 6.09 9.68 -1.73
C LYS A 40 4.93 8.72 -1.89
N SER A 41 4.11 8.95 -2.91
CA SER A 41 3.12 7.99 -3.36
C SER A 41 3.71 7.04 -4.40
N ARG A 42 3.21 5.81 -4.40
CA ARG A 42 3.46 4.83 -5.45
C ARG A 42 2.23 3.95 -5.63
N GLN A 43 2.10 3.38 -6.81
CA GLN A 43 1.08 2.37 -7.10
C GLN A 43 1.65 0.98 -6.82
N ILE A 44 0.81 0.13 -6.23
CA ILE A 44 1.11 -1.29 -5.99
C ILE A 44 -0.08 -2.14 -6.46
N ASP A 45 0.16 -3.43 -6.68
CA ASP A 45 -0.95 -4.37 -6.82
C ASP A 45 -1.69 -4.43 -5.48
N TRP A 46 -3.01 -4.24 -5.52
CA TRP A 46 -3.82 -4.26 -4.31
C TRP A 46 -3.77 -5.61 -3.60
N ARG A 47 -3.50 -6.70 -4.33
CA ARG A 47 -3.37 -8.06 -3.78
C ARG A 47 -2.18 -8.19 -2.84
N GLU A 48 -1.14 -7.37 -2.99
CA GLU A 48 -0.02 -7.35 -2.04
C GLU A 48 -0.53 -7.03 -0.62
N LEU A 49 -1.52 -6.14 -0.48
CA LEU A 49 -2.11 -5.80 0.83
C LEU A 49 -2.86 -6.96 1.49
N CYS A 50 -3.21 -8.00 0.72
CA CYS A 50 -3.82 -9.22 1.26
C CYS A 50 -2.77 -10.24 1.72
N ASP A 51 -1.50 -10.04 1.37
CA ASP A 51 -0.40 -10.93 1.74
C ASP A 51 0.26 -10.45 3.03
N PRO A 52 0.07 -11.15 4.17
CA PRO A 52 0.67 -10.77 5.44
C PRO A 52 2.21 -10.87 5.44
N THR A 53 2.80 -11.58 4.48
CA THR A 53 4.26 -11.63 4.34
C THR A 53 4.83 -10.37 3.69
N CYS A 54 3.99 -9.56 3.03
CA CYS A 54 4.35 -8.29 2.41
C CYS A 54 3.83 -7.08 3.20
N TRP A 55 2.62 -7.19 3.77
CA TRP A 55 1.90 -6.08 4.37
C TRP A 55 1.09 -6.49 5.60
N GLU A 56 1.21 -5.70 6.65
CA GLU A 56 0.40 -5.81 7.86
C GLU A 56 -0.50 -4.60 8.01
N GLN A 57 -1.76 -4.82 8.42
CA GLN A 57 -2.68 -3.73 8.66
C GLN A 57 -2.40 -3.06 10.01
N GLY A 58 -2.41 -1.72 10.02
CA GLY A 58 -2.12 -0.93 11.23
C GLY A 58 -0.69 -0.41 11.28
N TRP A 59 -0.31 0.12 12.44
CA TRP A 59 1.05 0.60 12.74
C TRP A 59 1.68 -0.37 13.74
N GLN A 60 2.58 -1.22 13.25
CA GLN A 60 3.42 -2.11 14.04
C GLN A 60 4.88 -1.66 13.98
#